data_AF-A0A7Y5HFF7-F1
#
_entry.id   AF-A0A7Y5HFF7-F1
#
_cell.length_a   1.000
_cell.length_b   1.000
_cell.length_c   1.000
_cell.angle_alpha   90.00
_cell.angle_beta   90.00
_cell.angle_gamma   90.00
#
_symmetry.space_group_name_H-M   'P 1'
#
loop_
_entity.id
_entity.type
_entity.pdbx_description
1 polymer ?
#
loop_
_entity_poly.entity_id
_entity_poly.type
_entity_poly.pdbx_seq_one_letter_code
_entity_poly.pdbx_strand_id
1 'polypeptide(L)'
;EGAVAGYVKTHHEGESTGWLNALVVAAPFRGRGIGRALLLRALARLHGEGRTKAGLVTEDRNTAALALYRSAGFTVAEEEAAWWREGTGAVSPNPPRSRAP
;
A
#
# COMPACT_ATOMS: atom_id res chain seq x y z
N GLU A 1 -3.25 -5.47 29.63
CA GLU A 1 -2.47 -6.03 28.52
C GLU A 1 -3.01 -5.50 27.20
N GLY A 2 -2.16 -5.28 26.19
CA GLY A 2 -2.57 -4.76 24.88
C GLY A 2 -1.99 -5.61 23.75
N ALA A 3 -2.75 -5.78 22.66
CA ALA A 3 -2.32 -6.51 21.46
C ALA A 3 -2.27 -5.57 20.25
N VAL A 4 -1.33 -5.82 19.34
CA VAL A 4 -1.22 -5.06 18.09
C VAL A 4 -2.37 -5.44 17.15
N ALA A 5 -3.26 -4.49 16.86
CA ALA A 5 -4.43 -4.70 16.01
C ALA A 5 -4.15 -4.55 14.50
N GLY A 6 -3.01 -3.95 14.12
CA GLY A 6 -2.63 -3.74 12.73
C GLY A 6 -1.37 -2.90 12.56
N TYR A 7 -0.86 -2.84 11.34
CA TYR A 7 0.31 -2.05 10.99
C TYR A 7 0.25 -1.55 9.53
N VAL A 8 1.09 -0.56 9.23
CA VAL A 8 1.35 -0.09 7.87
C VAL A 8 2.87 0.05 7.66
N LYS A 9 3.38 -0.44 6.54
CA LYS A 9 4.78 -0.30 6.14
C LYS A 9 4.89 0.67 4.98
N THR A 10 5.77 1.66 5.11
CA THR A 10 6.06 2.63 4.05
C THR A 10 7.54 2.67 3.71
N HIS A 11 7.87 3.14 2.52
CA HIS A 11 9.23 3.51 2.12
C HIS A 11 9.21 4.69 1.15
N HIS A 12 10.37 5.30 0.91
CA HIS A 12 10.53 6.37 -0.08
C HIS A 12 11.01 5.78 -1.40
N GLU A 13 10.51 6.31 -2.50
CA GLU A 13 11.03 6.05 -3.83
C GLU A 13 11.30 7.37 -4.55
N GLY A 14 12.56 7.58 -4.92
CA GLY A 14 13.01 8.86 -5.45
C GLY A 14 12.75 10.01 -4.48
N GLU A 15 12.61 11.21 -5.03
CA GLU A 15 12.49 12.44 -4.22
C GLU A 15 11.05 12.77 -3.83
N SER A 16 10.05 12.33 -4.59
CA SER A 16 8.67 12.80 -4.45
C SER A 16 7.65 11.74 -4.04
N THR A 17 7.99 10.45 -4.10
CA THR A 17 7.01 9.37 -3.92
C THR A 17 7.24 8.61 -2.61
N GLY A 18 6.16 8.37 -1.88
CA GLY A 18 6.10 7.40 -0.79
C GLY A 18 5.29 6.18 -1.17
N TRP A 19 5.75 4.99 -0.84
CA TRP A 19 5.08 3.73 -1.17
C TRP A 19 4.56 3.02 0.06
N LEU A 20 3.33 2.50 -0.01
CA LEU A 20 2.74 1.64 1.00
C LEU A 20 2.89 0.17 0.56
N ASN A 21 3.71 -0.59 1.29
CA ASN A 21 4.03 -1.98 0.94
C ASN A 21 3.12 -3.00 1.62
N ALA A 22 2.59 -2.64 2.79
CA ALA A 22 1.70 -3.49 3.54
C ALA A 22 0.79 -2.63 4.41
N LEU A 23 -0.49 -2.93 4.41
CA LEU A 23 -1.48 -2.41 5.35
C LEU A 23 -2.31 -3.59 5.83
N VAL A 24 -2.16 -3.95 7.09
CA VAL A 24 -2.77 -5.17 7.65
C VAL A 24 -3.51 -4.82 8.93
N VAL A 25 -4.74 -5.33 9.04
CA VAL A 25 -5.54 -5.30 10.26
C VAL A 25 -5.90 -6.73 10.64
N ALA A 26 -5.62 -7.09 11.89
CA ALA A 26 -5.95 -8.40 12.45
C ALA A 26 -7.46 -8.66 12.34
N ALA A 27 -7.84 -9.87 11.95
CA ALA A 27 -9.22 -10.22 11.60
C ALA A 27 -10.28 -9.80 12.64
N PRO A 28 -10.07 -9.99 13.96
CA PRO A 28 -11.05 -9.58 14.98
C PRO A 28 -11.32 -8.07 15.07
N PHE A 29 -10.43 -7.25 14.49
CA PHE A 29 -10.47 -5.78 14.58
C PHE A 29 -10.85 -5.10 13.25
N ARG A 30 -11.17 -5.87 12.21
CA ARG A 30 -11.63 -5.35 10.91
C ARG A 30 -13.02 -4.74 11.03
N GLY A 31 -13.39 -3.88 10.06
CA GLY A 31 -14.69 -3.19 10.06
C GLY A 31 -14.82 -2.03 11.05
N ARG A 32 -13.75 -1.72 11.82
CA ARG A 32 -13.74 -0.68 12.86
C ARG A 32 -13.01 0.61 12.47
N GLY A 33 -12.76 0.82 11.18
CA GLY A 33 -12.05 1.99 10.67
C GLY A 33 -10.52 2.00 10.88
N ILE A 34 -9.93 0.98 11.51
CA ILE A 34 -8.48 0.92 11.80
C ILE A 34 -7.64 1.02 10.53
N GLY A 35 -8.02 0.34 9.45
CA GLY A 35 -7.29 0.39 8.18
C GLY A 35 -7.26 1.82 7.59
N ARG A 36 -8.38 2.55 7.69
CA ARG A 36 -8.45 3.96 7.27
C ARG A 36 -7.58 4.85 8.15
N ALA A 37 -7.59 4.64 9.46
CA ALA A 37 -6.73 5.39 10.37
C ALA A 37 -5.24 5.16 10.06
N LEU A 38 -4.82 3.91 9.86
CA LEU A 38 -3.44 3.57 9.48
C LEU A 38 -3.04 4.21 8.14
N LEU A 39 -3.90 4.12 7.12
CA LEU A 39 -3.66 4.72 5.81
C LEU A 39 -3.45 6.24 5.90
N LEU A 40 -4.38 6.95 6.55
CA LEU A 40 -4.31 8.41 6.66
C LEU A 40 -3.09 8.87 7.46
N ARG A 41 -2.71 8.12 8.51
CA ARG A 41 -1.49 8.39 9.28
C ARG A 41 -0.23 8.17 8.44
N ALA A 42 -0.19 7.13 7.61
CA ALA A 42 0.91 6.90 6.69
C ALA A 42 1.04 8.02 5.66
N LEU A 43 -0.07 8.44 5.05
CA LEU A 43 -0.09 9.54 4.10
C LEU A 43 0.36 10.86 4.72
N ALA A 44 -0.14 11.20 5.92
CA ALA A 44 0.27 12.41 6.63
C ALA A 44 1.77 12.40 6.97
N ARG A 45 2.30 11.24 7.37
CA ARG A 45 3.74 11.06 7.60
C ARG A 45 4.54 11.28 6.31
N LEU A 46 4.18 10.61 5.22
CA LEU A 46 4.86 10.75 3.93
C LEU A 46 4.82 12.20 3.45
N HIS A 47 3.68 12.88 3.60
CA HIS A 47 3.56 14.30 3.27
C HIS A 47 4.48 15.19 4.11
N GLY A 48 4.55 14.96 5.43
CA GLY A 48 5.47 15.66 6.32
C GLY A 48 6.95 15.40 6.02
N GLU A 49 7.26 14.28 5.35
CA GLU A 49 8.59 13.92 4.85
C GLU A 49 8.88 14.48 3.44
N GLY A 50 8.01 15.36 2.92
CA GLY A 50 8.18 16.02 1.61
C GLY A 50 7.70 15.19 0.42
N ARG A 51 6.97 14.09 0.64
CA ARG A 51 6.42 13.29 -0.46
C ARG A 51 5.12 13.89 -0.96
N THR A 52 5.06 14.15 -2.26
CA THR A 52 3.90 14.74 -2.93
C THR A 52 3.03 13.70 -3.63
N LYS A 53 3.51 12.46 -3.74
CA LYS A 53 2.78 11.31 -4.30
C LYS A 53 2.83 10.11 -3.36
N ALA A 54 1.78 9.30 -3.40
CA ALA A 54 1.73 8.03 -2.70
C ALA A 54 1.31 6.89 -3.65
N GLY A 55 2.05 5.78 -3.63
CA GLY A 55 1.79 4.59 -4.44
C GLY A 55 1.55 3.34 -3.59
N LEU A 56 0.79 2.39 -4.12
CA LEU A 56 0.64 1.04 -3.58
C LEU A 56 0.21 0.08 -4.68
N VAL A 57 0.43 -1.21 -4.45
CA VAL A 57 -0.09 -2.28 -5.31
C VAL A 57 -1.04 -3.15 -4.49
N THR A 58 -2.15 -3.56 -5.10
CA THR A 58 -3.07 -4.55 -4.53
C THR A 58 -3.65 -5.41 -5.65
N GLU A 59 -4.04 -6.63 -5.30
CA GLU A 59 -4.77 -7.51 -6.21
C GLU A 59 -6.21 -7.00 -6.42
N ASP A 60 -6.75 -7.22 -7.62
CA ASP A 60 -8.11 -6.84 -8.04
C ASP A 60 -9.21 -7.51 -7.19
N ARG A 61 -8.97 -8.76 -6.76
CA ARG A 61 -9.87 -9.51 -5.88
C ARG A 61 -9.88 -8.98 -4.44
N ASN A 62 -8.96 -8.10 -4.07
CA ASN A 62 -8.93 -7.48 -2.75
C ASN A 62 -9.90 -6.29 -2.67
N THR A 63 -11.19 -6.58 -2.83
CA THR A 63 -12.27 -5.59 -2.91
C THR A 63 -12.33 -4.67 -1.69
N ALA A 64 -12.01 -5.18 -0.49
CA ALA A 64 -11.94 -4.38 0.73
C ALA A 64 -10.82 -3.33 0.69
N ALA A 65 -9.62 -3.70 0.19
CA ALA A 65 -8.52 -2.77 0.04
C ALA A 65 -8.80 -1.74 -1.06
N LEU A 66 -9.33 -2.19 -2.20
CA LEU A 66 -9.75 -1.28 -3.29
C LEU A 66 -10.75 -0.24 -2.81
N ALA A 67 -11.79 -0.65 -2.08
CA ALA A 67 -12.78 0.27 -1.51
C ALA A 67 -12.13 1.27 -0.55
N LEU A 68 -11.22 0.80 0.32
CA LEU A 68 -10.47 1.64 1.24
C LEU A 68 -9.64 2.69 0.49
N TYR A 69 -8.83 2.28 -0.48
CA TYR A 69 -7.92 3.18 -1.21
C TYR A 69 -8.70 4.20 -2.05
N ARG A 70 -9.75 3.76 -2.76
CA ARG A 70 -10.65 4.68 -3.50
C ARG A 70 -11.30 5.70 -2.58
N SER A 71 -11.76 5.28 -1.39
CA SER A 71 -12.34 6.20 -0.39
C SER A 71 -11.34 7.19 0.23
N ALA A 72 -10.04 7.01 -0.04
CA ALA A 72 -8.96 7.90 0.35
C ALA A 72 -8.41 8.72 -0.83
N GLY A 73 -9.03 8.62 -2.01
CA GLY A 73 -8.66 9.40 -3.21
C GLY A 73 -7.63 8.74 -4.12
N PHE A 74 -7.27 7.47 -3.88
CA PHE A 74 -6.41 6.74 -4.82
C PHE A 74 -7.17 6.41 -6.10
N THR A 75 -6.48 6.57 -7.23
CA THR A 75 -6.93 6.13 -8.54
C THR A 75 -6.01 5.04 -9.06
N VAL A 76 -6.51 4.19 -9.96
CA VAL A 76 -5.67 3.22 -10.66
C VAL A 76 -4.78 3.99 -11.63
N ALA A 77 -3.47 3.87 -11.48
CA ALA A 77 -2.50 4.46 -12.40
C ALA A 77 -2.13 3.46 -13.52
N GLU A 78 -1.92 2.20 -13.15
CA GLU A 78 -1.53 1.11 -14.04
C GLU A 78 -2.22 -0.19 -13.59
N GLU A 79 -2.61 -1.02 -14.56
CA GLU A 79 -3.06 -2.39 -14.33
C GLU A 79 -1.98 -3.32 -14.88
N GLU A 80 -1.35 -4.10 -14.01
CA GLU A 80 -0.26 -4.99 -14.40
C GLU A 80 -0.67 -6.46 -14.28
N ALA A 81 -0.43 -7.23 -15.33
CA ALA A 81 -0.81 -8.64 -15.39
C ALA A 81 0.08 -9.48 -14.45
N ALA A 82 -0.47 -9.82 -13.27
CA ALA A 82 -0.04 -10.84 -12.31
C ALA A 82 1.48 -11.11 -12.18
N TRP A 83 2.10 -10.50 -11.16
CA TRP A 83 3.49 -10.75 -10.73
C TRP A 83 3.77 -12.10 -10.06
N TRP A 84 2.91 -13.12 -10.20
CA TRP A 84 3.19 -14.46 -9.67
C TRP A 84 3.40 -15.48 -10.79
N ARG A 85 4.67 -15.79 -11.07
CA ARG A 85 5.01 -17.10 -11.62
C ARG A 85 4.89 -18.12 -10.50
N GLU A 86 4.15 -19.19 -10.77
CA GLU A 86 4.03 -20.36 -9.91
C GLU A 86 5.43 -20.90 -9.58
N GLY A 87 5.85 -20.81 -8.31
CA GLY A 87 7.15 -21.30 -7.86
C GLY A 87 7.74 -20.50 -6.71
N THR A 88 7.50 -20.98 -5.48
CA THR A 88 8.32 -20.79 -4.25
C THR A 88 8.95 -19.41 -3.99
N GLY A 89 8.47 -18.74 -2.94
CA GLY A 89 9.31 -17.87 -2.11
C GLY A 89 9.26 -16.39 -2.47
N ALA A 90 8.68 -15.62 -1.56
CA ALA A 90 8.68 -14.16 -1.47
C ALA A 90 9.73 -13.42 -2.33
N VAL A 91 9.26 -12.59 -3.26
CA VAL A 91 10.05 -11.51 -3.86
C VAL A 91 9.39 -10.18 -3.50
N SER A 92 10.11 -9.38 -2.71
CA SER A 92 9.81 -7.97 -2.44
C SER A 92 9.97 -7.15 -3.73
N PRO A 93 9.11 -6.17 -4.03
CA PRO A 93 9.01 -5.60 -5.37
C PRO A 93 10.06 -4.49 -5.52
N ASN A 94 11.17 -4.81 -6.18
CA ASN A 94 11.73 -3.84 -7.09
C ASN A 94 12.37 -4.55 -8.29
N PRO A 95 11.64 -4.73 -9.40
CA PRO A 95 12.22 -5.02 -10.71
C PRO A 95 12.36 -3.73 -11.55
N PRO A 96 13.20 -3.74 -12.61
CA PRO A 96 13.91 -2.55 -13.07
C PRO A 96 13.00 -1.53 -13.75
N ARG A 97 13.38 -0.24 -13.59
CA ARG A 97 12.85 0.90 -14.35
C ARG A 97 12.70 0.52 -15.83
N SER A 98 11.47 0.57 -16.36
CA SER A 98 11.29 0.55 -17.80
C SER A 98 11.88 1.85 -18.36
N ARG A 99 12.85 1.63 -19.25
CA ARG A 99 13.57 2.61 -20.04
C ARG A 99 12.57 3.57 -20.69
N ALA A 100 12.64 4.85 -20.32
CA ALA A 100 12.11 5.91 -21.16
C ALA A 100 13.10 6.18 -22.32
N PRO A 101 12.61 6.73 -23.43
CA PRO A 101 11.78 6.09 -24.46
C PRO A 101 12.56 5.07 -25.35
#